data_AF-A0A6P0Q225-F1
#
_entry.id   AF-A0A6P0Q225-F1
#
_cell.length_a   1.000
_cell.length_b   1.000
_cell.length_c   1.000
_cell.angle_alpha   90.00
_cell.angle_beta   90.00
_cell.angle_gamma   90.00
#
_symmetry.space_group_name_H-M   'P 1'
#
loop_
_entity.id
_entity.type
_entity.pdbx_description
1 polymer ?
#
loop_
_entity_poly.entity_id
_entity_poly.type
_entity_poly.pdbx_seq_one_letter_code
_entity_poly.pdbx_strand_id
1 'polypeptide(L)'
;MKTDTIQRQIKSFKKRFGEAHFLLACHAALPLAITPDLLYCIWTNFQQDVKGRGIDIPWVAVTDLLFSGLWEEVGLEIYEMDATIREMLLNYLKDNHNFGEQRIKELSEFLLVYIEPQLESDDPDIQDFAQAQRWTAQAYLRPKASAKGLGLALSRAYQHDRDDIIRIAAVVETLDQPLSKFKKLLIYGRGMTRFARGDLKGAKTEFDKIRRWGNHVHVAGVRLLLPKNKELTREKPKSFRVYWVTSGILSLVLVGGVSLFQNALILSPSPRVVVEASQFEVFEVKDVTTCSFSQGIGKVRGLDQQLINRLNVVRPNSLVSFEDLNVEMEEATWLYLQPPAKQALQQAIDERGESLVVASAYRTIADQLVLFNHGRNRRCEILIVAPPSRSNHQSGLALDIRDYQAWKPFLEKYGWRWFGAADDQHFDYRGGNTINIGADSVLAFQQLWNLNNPTDRIEENGSYDAETEQRLNNSPVDGFPKES
;
A
#
# COMPACT_ATOMS: atom_id res chain seq x y z
N MET A 1 -12.39 -4.46 -31.55
CA MET A 1 -11.84 -5.67 -30.89
C MET A 1 -11.46 -5.44 -29.42
N LYS A 2 -10.51 -4.56 -29.06
CA LYS A 2 -10.16 -4.31 -27.63
C LYS A 2 -11.34 -3.72 -26.84
N THR A 3 -12.01 -2.70 -27.38
CA THR A 3 -13.18 -2.05 -26.74
C THR A 3 -14.38 -2.98 -26.57
N ASP A 4 -14.67 -3.84 -27.56
CA ASP A 4 -15.79 -4.80 -27.48
C ASP A 4 -15.55 -5.87 -26.40
N THR A 5 -14.29 -6.24 -26.17
CA THR A 5 -13.89 -7.15 -25.08
C THR A 5 -14.06 -6.47 -23.72
N ILE A 6 -13.61 -5.23 -23.59
CA ILE A 6 -13.74 -4.44 -22.35
C ILE A 6 -15.21 -4.19 -21.99
N GLN A 7 -16.05 -3.83 -22.97
CA GLN A 7 -17.49 -3.68 -22.77
C GLN A 7 -18.13 -4.98 -22.27
N ARG A 8 -17.72 -6.14 -22.82
CA ARG A 8 -18.18 -7.45 -22.35
C ARG A 8 -17.72 -7.74 -20.92
N GLN A 9 -16.49 -7.38 -20.57
CA GLN A 9 -15.95 -7.55 -19.22
C GLN A 9 -16.73 -6.73 -18.19
N ILE A 10 -16.95 -5.44 -18.45
CA ILE A 10 -17.76 -4.56 -17.57
C ILE A 10 -19.20 -5.09 -17.44
N LYS A 11 -19.81 -5.50 -18.55
CA LYS A 11 -21.15 -6.09 -18.55
C LYS A 11 -21.21 -7.39 -17.75
N SER A 12 -20.19 -8.23 -17.86
CA SER A 12 -20.08 -9.48 -17.09
C SER A 12 -19.93 -9.22 -15.60
N PHE A 13 -19.09 -8.25 -15.23
CA PHE A 13 -18.92 -7.81 -13.84
C PHE A 13 -20.26 -7.36 -13.24
N LYS A 14 -20.95 -6.42 -13.91
CA LYS A 14 -22.25 -5.92 -13.48
C LYS A 14 -23.30 -7.02 -13.39
N LYS A 15 -23.30 -8.00 -14.31
CA LYS A 15 -24.20 -9.15 -14.27
C LYS A 15 -23.91 -10.08 -13.07
N ARG A 16 -22.64 -10.28 -12.72
CA ARG A 16 -22.22 -11.18 -11.64
C ARG A 16 -22.50 -10.59 -10.26
N PHE A 17 -22.16 -9.33 -10.06
CA PHE A 17 -22.16 -8.71 -8.72
C PHE A 17 -23.31 -7.72 -8.49
N GLY A 18 -23.96 -7.25 -9.55
CA GLY A 18 -25.11 -6.34 -9.46
C GLY A 18 -24.76 -4.85 -9.56
N GLU A 19 -25.77 -4.00 -9.42
CA GLU A 19 -25.65 -2.54 -9.61
C GLU A 19 -24.79 -1.89 -8.53
N ALA A 20 -24.91 -2.31 -7.27
CA ALA A 20 -24.22 -1.66 -6.16
C ALA A 20 -22.70 -1.80 -6.26
N HIS A 21 -22.19 -3.00 -6.56
CA HIS A 21 -20.77 -3.23 -6.88
C HIS A 21 -20.32 -2.47 -8.13
N PHE A 22 -21.17 -2.40 -9.15
CA PHE A 22 -20.88 -1.63 -10.36
C PHE A 22 -20.74 -0.13 -10.06
N LEU A 23 -21.58 0.41 -9.18
CA LEU A 23 -21.48 1.79 -8.74
C LEU A 23 -20.21 2.01 -7.91
N LEU A 24 -19.82 1.10 -7.02
CA LEU A 24 -18.53 1.18 -6.33
C LEU A 24 -17.36 1.24 -7.33
N ALA A 25 -17.37 0.37 -8.35
CA ALA A 25 -16.36 0.39 -9.41
C ALA A 25 -16.31 1.75 -10.15
N CYS A 26 -17.48 2.38 -10.37
CA CYS A 26 -17.56 3.71 -10.97
C CYS A 26 -16.94 4.80 -10.09
N HIS A 27 -17.17 4.76 -8.77
CA HIS A 27 -16.56 5.72 -7.83
C HIS A 27 -15.03 5.50 -7.74
N ALA A 28 -14.61 4.24 -7.65
CA ALA A 28 -13.21 3.84 -7.58
C ALA A 28 -12.40 4.15 -8.86
N ALA A 29 -13.06 4.40 -9.99
CA ALA A 29 -12.39 4.80 -11.23
C ALA A 29 -11.82 6.23 -11.20
N LEU A 30 -12.17 7.08 -10.22
CA LEU A 30 -11.63 8.44 -10.14
C LEU A 30 -10.14 8.46 -9.77
N PRO A 31 -9.68 7.84 -8.66
CA PRO A 31 -8.26 7.64 -8.39
C PRO A 31 -7.52 7.02 -9.59
N LEU A 32 -6.22 7.32 -9.73
CA LEU A 32 -5.39 6.67 -10.76
C LEU A 32 -5.04 5.24 -10.41
N ALA A 33 -4.80 5.01 -9.13
CA ALA A 33 -4.58 3.73 -8.50
C ALA A 33 -5.33 3.70 -7.16
N ILE A 34 -5.59 2.52 -6.63
CA ILE A 34 -6.26 2.35 -5.33
C ILE A 34 -5.45 1.41 -4.45
N THR A 35 -5.52 1.64 -3.15
CA THR A 35 -5.19 0.66 -2.11
C THR A 35 -6.49 0.06 -1.57
N PRO A 36 -6.44 -1.10 -0.89
CA PRO A 36 -7.61 -1.63 -0.17
C PRO A 36 -8.20 -0.59 0.79
N ASP A 37 -7.35 0.14 1.52
CA ASP A 37 -7.75 1.23 2.41
C ASP A 37 -8.52 2.34 1.66
N LEU A 38 -7.93 2.91 0.59
CA LEU A 38 -8.61 3.95 -0.20
C LEU A 38 -9.96 3.45 -0.75
N LEU A 39 -10.04 2.19 -1.19
CA LEU A 39 -11.29 1.63 -1.68
C LEU A 39 -12.34 1.47 -0.56
N TYR A 40 -11.92 1.07 0.65
CA TYR A 40 -12.80 1.05 1.83
C TYR A 40 -13.25 2.45 2.25
N CYS A 41 -12.38 3.46 2.18
CA CYS A 41 -12.77 4.84 2.47
C CYS A 41 -13.77 5.36 1.43
N ILE A 42 -13.60 5.03 0.14
CA ILE A 42 -14.57 5.35 -0.91
C ILE A 42 -15.90 4.63 -0.64
N TRP A 43 -15.86 3.34 -0.30
CA TRP A 43 -17.06 2.59 0.04
C TRP A 43 -17.80 3.23 1.23
N THR A 44 -17.11 3.54 2.33
CA THR A 44 -17.72 4.13 3.53
C THR A 44 -18.36 5.50 3.26
N ASN A 45 -17.69 6.36 2.49
CA ASN A 45 -18.13 7.75 2.31
C ASN A 45 -19.17 7.94 1.19
N PHE A 46 -19.33 6.96 0.30
CA PHE A 46 -20.17 7.09 -0.90
C PHE A 46 -21.30 6.05 -0.96
N GLN A 47 -22.00 5.84 0.16
CA GLN A 47 -23.17 4.94 0.26
C GLN A 47 -24.49 5.54 -0.22
N GLN A 48 -24.51 6.82 -0.60
CA GLN A 48 -25.70 7.52 -1.06
C GLN A 48 -25.45 8.16 -2.43
N ASP A 49 -26.50 8.40 -3.21
CA ASP A 49 -26.45 9.24 -4.41
C ASP A 49 -26.43 10.74 -4.04
N VAL A 50 -26.30 11.64 -5.02
CA VAL A 50 -26.23 13.10 -4.73
C VAL A 50 -27.56 13.69 -4.27
N LYS A 51 -28.63 12.88 -4.26
CA LYS A 51 -29.96 13.24 -3.75
C LYS A 51 -30.24 12.60 -2.38
N GLY A 52 -29.25 11.95 -1.76
CA GLY A 52 -29.35 11.33 -0.44
C GLY A 52 -30.04 9.97 -0.43
N ARG A 53 -30.24 9.32 -1.58
CA ARG A 53 -30.82 7.96 -1.63
C ARG A 53 -29.72 6.92 -1.47
N GLY A 54 -29.96 5.91 -0.65
CA GLY A 54 -29.03 4.80 -0.44
C GLY A 54 -28.72 4.04 -1.74
N ILE A 55 -27.45 3.65 -1.89
CA ILE A 55 -26.96 2.77 -2.95
C ILE A 55 -26.84 1.33 -2.44
N ASP A 56 -26.75 1.15 -1.11
CA ASP A 56 -26.69 -0.13 -0.40
C ASP A 56 -25.55 -1.03 -0.90
N ILE A 57 -24.34 -0.47 -0.97
CA ILE A 57 -23.15 -1.20 -1.42
C ILE A 57 -22.69 -2.12 -0.28
N PRO A 58 -22.71 -3.45 -0.45
CA PRO A 58 -22.31 -4.35 0.62
C PRO A 58 -20.81 -4.24 0.87
N TRP A 59 -20.38 -4.42 2.12
CA TRP A 59 -18.96 -4.31 2.49
C TRP A 59 -18.05 -5.26 1.71
N VAL A 60 -18.55 -6.46 1.37
CA VAL A 60 -17.83 -7.45 0.55
C VAL A 60 -17.52 -6.96 -0.87
N ALA A 61 -18.18 -5.89 -1.34
CA ALA A 61 -17.96 -5.33 -2.66
C ALA A 61 -16.54 -4.79 -2.87
N VAL A 62 -15.85 -4.39 -1.80
CA VAL A 62 -14.45 -3.96 -1.85
C VAL A 62 -13.57 -5.11 -2.32
N THR A 63 -13.65 -6.25 -1.62
CA THR A 63 -12.90 -7.47 -1.95
C THR A 63 -13.31 -8.02 -3.32
N ASP A 64 -14.63 -8.14 -3.58
CA ASP A 64 -15.15 -8.61 -4.87
C ASP A 64 -14.63 -7.76 -6.04
N LEU A 65 -14.50 -6.44 -5.85
CA LEU A 65 -14.01 -5.53 -6.87
C LEU A 65 -12.51 -5.74 -7.13
N LEU A 66 -11.67 -5.82 -6.10
CA LEU A 66 -10.23 -6.05 -6.26
C LEU A 66 -9.92 -7.36 -6.98
N PHE A 67 -10.68 -8.43 -6.68
CA PHE A 67 -10.51 -9.75 -7.31
C PHE A 67 -11.36 -9.98 -8.58
N SER A 68 -12.04 -8.95 -9.08
CA SER A 68 -12.94 -9.08 -10.24
C SER A 68 -12.24 -9.19 -11.60
N GLY A 69 -10.94 -8.90 -11.63
CA GLY A 69 -10.16 -8.72 -12.86
C GLY A 69 -10.42 -7.41 -13.59
N LEU A 70 -11.22 -6.48 -13.02
CA LEU A 70 -11.25 -5.07 -13.48
C LEU A 70 -10.01 -4.29 -13.07
N TRP A 71 -9.30 -4.79 -12.06
CA TRP A 71 -8.09 -4.22 -11.49
C TRP A 71 -6.93 -5.20 -11.61
N GLU A 72 -5.73 -4.65 -11.75
CA GLU A 72 -4.46 -5.37 -11.77
C GLU A 72 -3.61 -4.83 -10.61
N GLU A 73 -3.05 -5.73 -9.81
CA GLU A 73 -2.07 -5.37 -8.79
C GLU A 73 -0.74 -5.02 -9.49
N VAL A 74 -0.24 -3.81 -9.24
CA VAL A 74 0.92 -3.21 -9.91
C VAL A 74 2.09 -2.92 -8.97
N GLY A 75 1.86 -3.10 -7.67
CA GLY A 75 2.78 -2.96 -6.55
C GLY A 75 2.08 -3.50 -5.29
N LEU A 76 2.82 -3.66 -4.18
CA LEU A 76 2.26 -4.21 -2.94
C LEU A 76 1.01 -3.42 -2.54
N GLU A 77 -0.16 -4.08 -2.62
CA GLU A 77 -1.46 -3.49 -2.32
C GLU A 77 -1.85 -2.26 -3.17
N ILE A 78 -1.19 -2.03 -4.30
CA ILE A 78 -1.52 -0.95 -5.23
C ILE A 78 -2.14 -1.55 -6.48
N TYR A 79 -3.38 -1.16 -6.75
CA TYR A 79 -4.17 -1.68 -7.85
C TYR A 79 -4.48 -0.59 -8.87
N GLU A 80 -4.37 -0.94 -10.14
CA GLU A 80 -4.68 -0.07 -11.27
C GLU A 80 -5.71 -0.69 -12.20
N MET A 81 -6.42 0.17 -12.92
CA MET A 81 -7.42 -0.22 -13.90
C MET A 81 -6.96 0.16 -15.31
N ASP A 82 -7.23 -0.68 -16.32
CA ASP A 82 -6.98 -0.31 -17.73
C ASP A 82 -7.65 1.03 -18.05
N ALA A 83 -6.90 1.93 -18.68
CA ALA A 83 -7.34 3.30 -18.94
C ALA A 83 -8.68 3.40 -19.68
N THR A 84 -8.98 2.42 -20.55
CA THR A 84 -10.26 2.35 -21.27
C THR A 84 -11.41 1.94 -20.34
N ILE A 85 -11.18 0.98 -19.44
CA ILE A 85 -12.17 0.61 -18.41
C ILE A 85 -12.43 1.83 -17.52
N ARG A 86 -11.37 2.49 -17.04
CA ARG A 86 -11.44 3.68 -16.21
C ARG A 86 -12.27 4.79 -16.87
N GLU A 87 -11.97 5.10 -18.13
CA GLU A 87 -12.72 6.11 -18.90
C GLU A 87 -14.21 5.74 -19.02
N MET A 88 -14.52 4.48 -19.33
CA MET A 88 -15.90 4.02 -19.47
C MET A 88 -16.69 4.12 -18.15
N LEU A 89 -16.08 3.75 -17.03
CA LEU A 89 -16.73 3.81 -15.71
C LEU A 89 -16.93 5.27 -15.25
N LEU A 90 -15.94 6.14 -15.49
CA LEU A 90 -16.08 7.57 -15.20
C LEU A 90 -17.14 8.25 -16.06
N ASN A 91 -17.23 7.91 -17.35
CA ASN A 91 -18.29 8.41 -18.21
C ASN A 91 -19.66 7.93 -17.73
N TYR A 92 -19.79 6.67 -17.28
CA TYR A 92 -21.04 6.21 -16.66
C TYR A 92 -21.42 7.04 -15.44
N LEU A 93 -20.48 7.29 -14.52
CA LEU A 93 -20.73 8.08 -13.32
C LEU A 93 -21.18 9.50 -13.66
N LYS A 94 -20.52 10.11 -14.65
CA LYS A 94 -20.79 11.46 -15.12
C LYS A 94 -22.12 11.61 -15.89
N ASP A 95 -22.51 10.61 -16.66
CA ASP A 95 -23.76 10.65 -17.43
C ASP A 95 -24.98 10.21 -16.59
N ASN A 96 -24.75 9.66 -15.40
CA ASN A 96 -25.81 9.22 -14.50
C ASN A 96 -26.49 10.40 -13.78
N HIS A 97 -27.80 10.54 -14.00
CA HIS A 97 -28.66 11.59 -13.42
C HIS A 97 -28.77 11.62 -11.89
N ASN A 98 -28.24 10.60 -11.20
CA ASN A 98 -28.18 10.54 -9.72
C ASN A 98 -26.78 10.87 -9.17
N PHE A 99 -25.81 11.12 -10.05
CA PHE A 99 -24.43 11.42 -9.69
C PHE A 99 -23.94 12.66 -10.45
N GLY A 100 -23.61 12.47 -11.72
CA GLY A 100 -23.19 13.56 -12.59
C GLY A 100 -21.84 14.15 -12.22
N GLU A 101 -21.58 15.34 -12.77
CA GLU A 101 -20.40 16.15 -12.45
C GLU A 101 -20.27 16.48 -10.96
N GLN A 102 -21.38 16.52 -10.21
CA GLN A 102 -21.35 16.78 -8.77
C GLN A 102 -20.60 15.66 -8.04
N ARG A 103 -20.93 14.39 -8.30
CA ARG A 103 -20.26 13.26 -7.64
C ARG A 103 -18.77 13.21 -7.96
N ILE A 104 -18.36 13.56 -9.18
CA ILE A 104 -16.95 13.66 -9.57
C ILE A 104 -16.20 14.70 -8.72
N LYS A 105 -16.83 15.84 -8.43
CA LYS A 105 -16.25 16.87 -7.57
C LYS A 105 -16.13 16.39 -6.13
N GLU A 106 -17.17 15.77 -5.58
CA GLU A 106 -17.19 15.24 -4.21
C GLU A 106 -16.11 14.16 -4.03
N LEU A 107 -15.98 13.23 -4.99
CA LEU A 107 -14.90 12.24 -4.99
C LEU A 107 -13.51 12.89 -5.11
N SER A 108 -13.37 13.97 -5.89
CA SER A 108 -12.10 14.68 -6.04
C SER A 108 -11.73 15.44 -4.76
N GLU A 109 -12.70 16.06 -4.09
CA GLU A 109 -12.49 16.73 -2.80
C GLU A 109 -12.14 15.72 -1.71
N PHE A 110 -12.88 14.61 -1.64
CA PHE A 110 -12.54 13.48 -0.78
C PHE A 110 -11.12 12.97 -1.04
N LEU A 111 -10.74 12.76 -2.30
CA LEU A 111 -9.41 12.27 -2.65
C LEU A 111 -8.31 13.25 -2.22
N LEU A 112 -8.54 14.56 -2.29
CA LEU A 112 -7.58 15.56 -1.80
C LEU A 112 -7.39 15.51 -0.28
N VAL A 113 -8.47 15.27 0.47
CA VAL A 113 -8.40 15.11 1.93
C VAL A 113 -7.71 13.80 2.28
N TYR A 114 -8.06 12.71 1.60
CA TYR A 114 -7.48 11.39 1.85
C TYR A 114 -5.96 11.37 1.71
N ILE A 115 -5.42 12.06 0.69
CA ILE A 115 -3.99 12.05 0.37
C ILE A 115 -3.14 13.07 1.15
N GLU A 116 -3.78 13.96 1.92
CA GLU A 116 -3.08 15.08 2.56
C GLU A 116 -1.92 14.60 3.47
N PRO A 117 -2.10 13.58 4.34
CA PRO A 117 -1.01 13.03 5.13
C PRO A 117 0.13 12.44 4.28
N GLN A 118 -0.21 11.76 3.17
CA GLN A 118 0.74 11.06 2.32
C GLN A 118 1.59 12.04 1.48
N LEU A 119 1.07 13.24 1.19
CA LEU A 119 1.87 14.31 0.56
C LEU A 119 3.00 14.81 1.45
N GLU A 120 2.85 14.68 2.77
CA GLU A 120 3.84 15.07 3.79
C GLU A 120 4.75 13.91 4.22
N SER A 121 4.56 12.72 3.63
CA SER A 121 5.39 11.56 3.92
C SER A 121 6.87 11.80 3.56
N ASP A 122 7.76 11.30 4.41
CA ASP A 122 9.20 11.25 4.15
C ASP A 122 9.56 10.14 3.14
N ASP A 123 8.64 9.19 2.88
CA ASP A 123 8.77 8.17 1.85
C ASP A 123 8.45 8.76 0.46
N PRO A 124 9.44 8.83 -0.47
CA PRO A 124 9.25 9.38 -1.80
C PRO A 124 8.20 8.63 -2.65
N ASP A 125 8.05 7.31 -2.47
CA ASP A 125 7.11 6.51 -3.26
C ASP A 125 5.66 6.79 -2.81
N ILE A 126 5.45 6.94 -1.51
CA ILE A 126 4.16 7.37 -0.93
C ILE A 126 3.84 8.80 -1.38
N GLN A 127 4.81 9.71 -1.31
CA GLN A 127 4.64 11.09 -1.76
C GLN A 127 4.32 11.15 -3.25
N ASP A 128 4.98 10.34 -4.08
CA ASP A 128 4.76 10.30 -5.52
C ASP A 128 3.39 9.73 -5.89
N PHE A 129 2.96 8.68 -5.19
CA PHE A 129 1.60 8.15 -5.29
C PHE A 129 0.57 9.24 -4.95
N ALA A 130 0.72 9.88 -3.79
CA ALA A 130 -0.16 10.96 -3.33
C ALA A 130 -0.16 12.13 -4.32
N GLN A 131 1.00 12.51 -4.86
CA GLN A 131 1.13 13.62 -5.81
C GLN A 131 0.43 13.32 -7.15
N ALA A 132 0.44 12.07 -7.62
CA ALA A 132 -0.31 11.64 -8.80
C ALA A 132 -1.84 11.73 -8.57
N GLN A 133 -2.31 11.29 -7.40
CA GLN A 133 -3.71 11.43 -7.00
C GLN A 133 -4.13 12.89 -6.86
N ARG A 134 -3.26 13.74 -6.31
CA ARG A 134 -3.48 15.19 -6.21
C ARG A 134 -3.72 15.82 -7.57
N TRP A 135 -2.87 15.50 -8.56
CA TRP A 135 -3.04 16.02 -9.92
C TRP A 135 -4.35 15.57 -10.55
N THR A 136 -4.77 14.33 -10.26
CA THR A 136 -6.03 13.76 -10.73
C THR A 136 -7.23 14.49 -10.18
N ALA A 137 -7.34 14.63 -8.86
CA ALA A 137 -8.41 15.38 -8.24
C ALA A 137 -8.43 16.85 -8.71
N GLN A 138 -7.26 17.49 -8.79
CA GLN A 138 -7.15 18.87 -9.26
C GLN A 138 -7.51 19.02 -10.75
N ALA A 139 -7.33 18.00 -11.58
CA ALA A 139 -7.71 18.06 -12.99
C ALA A 139 -9.23 18.17 -13.14
N TYR A 140 -10.00 17.47 -12.30
CA TYR A 140 -11.46 17.57 -12.29
C TYR A 140 -11.97 18.85 -11.61
N LEU A 141 -11.35 19.28 -10.50
CA LEU A 141 -11.80 20.47 -9.77
C LEU A 141 -11.34 21.79 -10.41
N ARG A 142 -10.08 21.84 -10.88
CA ARG A 142 -9.39 23.07 -11.30
C ARG A 142 -8.47 22.79 -12.51
N PRO A 143 -9.01 22.41 -13.68
CA PRO A 143 -8.24 21.89 -14.81
C PRO A 143 -7.15 22.85 -15.32
N LYS A 144 -7.38 24.17 -15.26
CA LYS A 144 -6.34 25.16 -15.62
C LYS A 144 -5.17 25.19 -14.64
N ALA A 145 -5.44 25.09 -13.35
CA ALA A 145 -4.41 25.06 -12.32
C ALA A 145 -3.63 23.75 -12.37
N SER A 146 -4.34 22.62 -12.53
CA SER A 146 -3.72 21.29 -12.73
C SER A 146 -2.83 21.27 -13.97
N ALA A 147 -3.31 21.77 -15.12
CA ALA A 147 -2.49 21.87 -16.34
C ALA A 147 -1.23 22.72 -16.15
N LYS A 148 -1.30 23.79 -15.35
CA LYS A 148 -0.12 24.60 -14.99
C LYS A 148 0.83 23.81 -14.09
N GLY A 149 0.32 23.13 -13.06
CA GLY A 149 1.12 22.31 -12.15
C GLY A 149 1.85 21.17 -12.86
N LEU A 150 1.12 20.37 -13.64
CA LEU A 150 1.68 19.29 -14.47
C LEU A 150 2.70 19.81 -15.49
N GLY A 151 2.44 20.98 -16.10
CA GLY A 151 3.41 21.65 -16.96
C GLY A 151 4.71 22.02 -16.23
N LEU A 152 4.62 22.58 -15.02
CA LEU A 152 5.80 22.91 -14.22
C LEU A 152 6.58 21.65 -13.83
N ALA A 153 5.89 20.59 -13.41
CA ALA A 153 6.48 19.31 -13.06
C ALA A 153 7.25 18.70 -14.25
N LEU A 154 6.61 18.62 -15.42
CA LEU A 154 7.25 18.16 -16.66
C LEU A 154 8.45 19.02 -17.07
N SER A 155 8.37 20.34 -16.88
CA SER A 155 9.49 21.24 -17.19
C SER A 155 10.68 21.00 -16.27
N ARG A 156 10.43 20.77 -14.97
CA ARG A 156 11.47 20.50 -13.97
C ARG A 156 12.13 19.14 -14.23
N ALA A 157 11.32 18.10 -14.42
CA ALA A 157 11.79 16.75 -14.75
C ALA A 157 12.67 16.77 -16.00
N TYR A 158 12.22 17.40 -17.09
CA TYR A 158 13.04 17.46 -18.31
C TYR A 158 14.42 18.12 -18.14
N GLN A 159 14.54 19.06 -17.21
CA GLN A 159 15.79 19.79 -16.95
C GLN A 159 16.71 19.08 -15.94
N HIS A 160 16.14 18.39 -14.95
CA HIS A 160 16.89 17.94 -13.77
C HIS A 160 16.75 16.45 -13.46
N ASP A 161 15.64 15.82 -13.85
CA ASP A 161 15.34 14.42 -13.53
C ASP A 161 14.55 13.76 -14.68
N ARG A 162 15.26 13.06 -15.55
CA ARG A 162 14.66 12.51 -16.77
C ARG A 162 13.83 11.26 -16.53
N ASP A 163 14.03 10.58 -15.41
CA ASP A 163 13.29 9.35 -15.08
C ASP A 163 11.86 9.70 -14.65
N ASP A 164 11.71 10.84 -13.97
CA ASP A 164 10.41 11.41 -13.57
C ASP A 164 9.51 11.83 -14.75
N ILE A 165 10.09 12.06 -15.93
CA ILE A 165 9.34 12.47 -17.13
C ILE A 165 8.30 11.42 -17.51
N ILE A 166 8.65 10.13 -17.44
CA ILE A 166 7.76 9.05 -17.89
C ILE A 166 6.52 9.02 -17.02
N ARG A 167 6.71 9.07 -15.70
CA ARG A 167 5.63 9.04 -14.70
C ARG A 167 4.67 10.21 -14.86
N ILE A 168 5.21 11.44 -14.87
CA ILE A 168 4.37 12.65 -15.00
C ILE A 168 3.66 12.70 -16.36
N ALA A 169 4.35 12.29 -17.44
CA ALA A 169 3.75 12.27 -18.77
C ALA A 169 2.65 11.21 -18.90
N ALA A 170 2.79 10.05 -18.26
CA ALA A 170 1.74 9.03 -18.19
C ALA A 170 0.50 9.55 -17.45
N VAL A 171 0.68 10.28 -16.34
CA VAL A 171 -0.44 10.94 -15.65
C VAL A 171 -1.16 11.94 -16.57
N VAL A 172 -0.41 12.76 -17.31
CA VAL A 172 -1.00 13.70 -18.29
C VAL A 172 -1.85 12.97 -19.34
N GLU A 173 -1.36 11.84 -19.85
CA GLU A 173 -2.11 11.02 -20.82
C GLU A 173 -3.39 10.45 -20.24
N THR A 174 -3.35 9.92 -19.02
CA THR A 174 -4.53 9.34 -18.35
C THR A 174 -5.59 10.39 -18.00
N LEU A 175 -5.20 11.66 -17.90
CA LEU A 175 -6.08 12.80 -17.62
C LEU A 175 -6.58 13.51 -18.90
N ASP A 176 -6.63 12.81 -20.04
CA ASP A 176 -7.07 13.38 -21.34
C ASP A 176 -8.46 14.04 -21.26
N GLN A 177 -9.44 13.38 -20.62
CA GLN A 177 -10.81 13.92 -20.49
C GLN A 177 -10.86 15.24 -19.69
N PRO A 178 -10.41 15.32 -18.42
CA PRO A 178 -10.44 16.57 -17.66
C PRO A 178 -9.50 17.65 -18.22
N LEU A 179 -8.44 17.26 -18.93
CA LEU A 179 -7.47 18.19 -19.53
C LEU A 179 -7.72 18.44 -21.03
N SER A 180 -8.86 18.03 -21.59
CA SER A 180 -9.18 18.10 -23.02
C SER A 180 -9.05 19.50 -23.64
N LYS A 181 -9.27 20.56 -22.85
CA LYS A 181 -9.07 21.96 -23.26
C LYS A 181 -7.58 22.35 -23.43
N PHE A 182 -6.65 21.57 -22.88
CA PHE A 182 -5.21 21.77 -22.90
C PHE A 182 -4.51 20.84 -23.90
N LYS A 183 -5.02 20.75 -25.13
CA LYS A 183 -4.50 19.85 -26.20
C LYS A 183 -2.98 19.86 -26.36
N LYS A 184 -2.33 21.03 -26.20
CA LYS A 184 -0.86 21.15 -26.26
C LYS A 184 -0.14 20.39 -25.15
N LEU A 185 -0.70 20.38 -23.93
CA LEU A 185 -0.17 19.60 -22.80
C LEU A 185 -0.25 18.11 -23.10
N LEU A 186 -1.40 17.66 -23.59
CA LEU A 186 -1.66 16.26 -23.92
C LEU A 186 -0.74 15.76 -25.04
N ILE A 187 -0.54 16.57 -26.09
CA ILE A 187 0.43 16.26 -27.15
C ILE A 187 1.86 16.24 -26.59
N TYR A 188 2.21 17.20 -25.73
CA TYR A 188 3.54 17.25 -25.12
C TYR A 188 3.80 16.03 -24.22
N GLY A 189 2.83 15.64 -23.38
CA GLY A 189 2.89 14.44 -22.54
C GLY A 189 3.14 13.19 -23.40
N ARG A 190 2.30 12.95 -24.41
CA ARG A 190 2.49 11.85 -25.38
C ARG A 190 3.86 11.85 -26.04
N GLY A 191 4.33 13.03 -26.45
CA GLY A 191 5.68 13.18 -27.01
C GLY A 191 6.76 12.80 -26.01
N MET A 192 6.63 13.21 -24.75
CA MET A 192 7.59 12.94 -23.69
C MET A 192 7.60 11.47 -23.24
N THR A 193 6.44 10.83 -23.12
CA THR A 193 6.35 9.38 -22.86
C THR A 193 7.09 8.59 -23.93
N ARG A 194 6.85 8.89 -25.20
CA ARG A 194 7.55 8.25 -26.33
C ARG A 194 9.04 8.55 -26.32
N PHE A 195 9.41 9.79 -26.05
CA PHE A 195 10.80 10.23 -26.01
C PHE A 195 11.60 9.46 -24.95
N ALA A 196 11.04 9.37 -23.75
CA ALA A 196 11.68 8.70 -22.63
C ALA A 196 11.71 7.17 -22.80
N ARG A 197 10.72 6.57 -23.47
CA ARG A 197 10.74 5.15 -23.90
C ARG A 197 11.65 4.86 -25.10
N GLY A 198 12.30 5.87 -25.68
CA GLY A 198 13.20 5.71 -26.82
C GLY A 198 12.53 5.61 -28.19
N ASP A 199 11.20 5.77 -28.27
CA ASP A 199 10.48 5.93 -29.55
C ASP A 199 10.67 7.35 -30.07
N LEU A 200 11.88 7.64 -30.57
CA LEU A 200 12.26 8.98 -31.01
C LEU A 200 11.47 9.43 -32.25
N LYS A 201 11.12 8.50 -33.14
CA LYS A 201 10.33 8.79 -34.35
C LYS A 201 8.90 9.17 -34.00
N GLY A 202 8.26 8.41 -33.10
CA GLY A 202 6.93 8.73 -32.60
C GLY A 202 6.94 10.01 -31.76
N ALA A 203 7.93 10.20 -30.89
CA ALA A 203 8.11 11.43 -30.13
C ALA A 203 8.23 12.65 -31.04
N LYS A 204 9.05 12.57 -32.10
CA LYS A 204 9.16 13.62 -33.10
C LYS A 204 7.82 13.91 -33.76
N THR A 205 7.08 12.87 -34.15
CA THR A 205 5.75 13.01 -34.76
C THR A 205 4.78 13.76 -33.85
N GLU A 206 4.78 13.49 -32.54
CA GLU A 206 3.98 14.24 -31.57
C GLU A 206 4.45 15.70 -31.44
N PHE A 207 5.76 15.92 -31.23
CA PHE A 207 6.29 17.27 -31.04
C PHE A 207 6.11 18.16 -32.27
N ASP A 208 6.19 17.60 -33.49
CA ASP A 208 5.97 18.35 -34.73
C ASP A 208 4.54 18.94 -34.81
N LYS A 209 3.53 18.32 -34.19
CA LYS A 209 2.14 18.85 -34.13
C LYS A 209 2.03 20.18 -33.38
N ILE A 210 2.93 20.42 -32.42
CA ILE A 210 2.94 21.62 -31.57
C ILE A 210 4.15 22.54 -31.82
N ARG A 211 5.15 22.05 -32.56
CA ARG A 211 6.34 22.79 -32.95
C ARG A 211 6.00 23.72 -34.10
N ARG A 212 5.69 24.97 -33.74
CA ARG A 212 5.58 26.05 -34.71
C ARG A 212 6.98 26.65 -34.95
N TRP A 213 7.44 27.49 -34.02
CA TRP A 213 8.64 28.31 -34.18
C TRP A 213 9.47 28.18 -32.90
N GLY A 214 10.70 27.67 -33.00
CA GLY A 214 11.60 27.47 -31.85
C GLY A 214 11.47 26.13 -31.11
N ASN A 215 12.13 26.04 -29.96
CA ASN A 215 12.30 24.81 -29.17
C ASN A 215 11.42 24.78 -27.90
N HIS A 216 10.27 25.46 -27.89
CA HIS A 216 9.40 25.49 -26.72
C HIS A 216 7.92 25.65 -27.11
N VAL A 217 7.03 25.33 -26.17
CA VAL A 217 5.58 25.52 -26.27
C VAL A 217 5.05 26.15 -24.98
N HIS A 218 4.02 26.99 -25.10
CA HIS A 218 3.32 27.56 -23.94
C HIS A 218 2.03 26.80 -23.65
N VAL A 219 1.87 26.39 -22.39
CA VAL A 219 0.72 25.63 -21.87
C VAL A 219 0.33 26.21 -20.52
N ALA A 220 -0.91 26.68 -20.37
CA ALA A 220 -1.43 27.21 -19.10
C ALA A 220 -0.52 28.25 -18.39
N GLY A 221 0.26 29.02 -19.16
CA GLY A 221 1.22 30.00 -18.63
C GLY A 221 2.62 29.44 -18.34
N VAL A 222 2.87 28.16 -18.56
CA VAL A 222 4.17 27.50 -18.42
C VAL A 222 4.86 27.39 -19.78
N ARG A 223 6.17 27.64 -19.82
CA ARG A 223 7.02 27.43 -20.99
C ARG A 223 7.66 26.04 -20.90
N LEU A 224 7.26 25.12 -21.77
CA LEU A 224 7.80 23.77 -21.85
C LEU A 224 8.83 23.67 -22.96
N LEU A 225 10.01 23.12 -22.67
CA LEU A 225 11.06 22.91 -23.67
C LEU A 225 10.76 21.66 -24.50
N LEU A 226 10.89 21.77 -25.81
CA LEU A 226 10.79 20.63 -26.72
C LEU A 226 12.20 20.04 -26.95
N PRO A 227 12.36 18.70 -26.95
CA PRO A 227 13.62 18.06 -27.29
C PRO A 227 14.17 18.54 -28.63
N LYS A 228 15.48 18.81 -28.71
CA LYS A 228 16.09 19.34 -29.93
C LYS A 228 15.99 18.30 -31.05
N ASN A 229 15.90 18.73 -32.31
CA ASN A 229 15.85 17.80 -33.45
C ASN A 229 17.00 16.77 -33.42
N LYS A 230 18.21 17.18 -33.01
CA LYS A 230 19.36 16.28 -32.86
C LYS A 230 19.15 15.18 -31.80
N GLU A 231 18.37 15.44 -30.75
CA GLU A 231 18.02 14.47 -29.70
C GLU A 231 16.94 13.49 -30.17
N LEU A 232 16.18 13.86 -31.20
CA LEU A 232 15.10 13.06 -31.80
C LEU A 232 15.55 12.21 -33.00
N THR A 233 16.83 12.29 -33.39
CA THR A 233 17.40 11.58 -34.55
C THR A 233 18.68 10.81 -34.24
N ARG A 234 19.14 10.80 -32.97
CA ARG A 234 20.38 10.12 -32.58
C ARG A 234 20.10 8.64 -32.35
N GLU A 235 20.72 7.75 -33.14
CA GLU A 235 20.79 6.32 -32.79
C GLU A 235 21.53 6.18 -31.46
N LYS A 236 20.88 5.57 -30.45
CA LYS A 236 21.54 5.29 -29.17
C LYS A 236 22.35 3.97 -29.27
N PRO A 237 23.55 3.90 -28.69
CA PRO A 237 24.24 2.63 -28.48
C PRO A 237 23.42 1.72 -27.54
N LYS A 238 23.58 0.41 -27.72
CA LYS A 238 22.87 -0.67 -27.01
C LYS A 238 23.20 -0.69 -25.50
N SER A 239 22.71 0.27 -24.73
CA SER A 239 22.71 0.21 -23.26
C SER A 239 21.63 1.14 -22.70
N PHE A 240 20.38 0.80 -22.95
CA PHE A 240 19.24 1.32 -22.17
C PHE A 240 18.37 0.09 -21.87
N ARG A 241 18.16 -0.20 -20.59
CA ARG A 241 17.26 -1.26 -20.15
C ARG A 241 15.91 -1.05 -20.83
N VAL A 242 15.46 -2.06 -21.56
CA VAL A 242 14.17 -2.09 -22.23
C VAL A 242 13.11 -2.19 -21.14
N TYR A 243 12.40 -1.09 -20.86
CA TYR A 243 11.19 -1.12 -20.07
C TYR A 243 10.09 -1.74 -20.94
N TRP A 244 9.68 -2.96 -20.60
CA TRP A 244 8.62 -3.64 -21.33
C TRP A 244 7.29 -2.91 -21.14
N VAL A 245 6.58 -2.87 -22.26
CA VAL A 245 5.21 -2.38 -22.42
C VAL A 245 4.27 -3.33 -21.67
N THR A 246 3.38 -2.77 -20.83
CA THR A 246 2.20 -3.36 -20.12
C THR A 246 2.24 -3.52 -18.59
N SER A 247 2.67 -2.54 -17.82
CA SER A 247 2.34 -2.47 -16.39
C SER A 247 2.11 -1.02 -15.98
N GLY A 248 1.25 -0.78 -14.99
CA GLY A 248 0.53 0.45 -14.68
C GLY A 248 1.30 1.78 -14.65
N ILE A 249 0.54 2.86 -14.59
CA ILE A 249 0.95 4.26 -14.42
C ILE A 249 1.97 4.42 -13.28
N LEU A 250 1.93 3.56 -12.24
CA LEU A 250 2.86 3.48 -11.12
C LEU A 250 3.90 2.33 -11.18
N SER A 251 3.80 1.33 -12.07
CA SER A 251 4.79 0.24 -12.16
C SER A 251 6.18 0.67 -12.65
N LEU A 252 6.37 1.96 -12.94
CA LEU A 252 7.66 2.53 -13.37
C LEU A 252 8.56 2.98 -12.20
N VAL A 253 8.14 2.81 -10.95
CA VAL A 253 8.88 3.28 -9.76
C VAL A 253 9.88 2.24 -9.19
N LEU A 254 9.73 0.94 -9.43
CA LEU A 254 10.52 -0.08 -8.71
C LEU A 254 11.93 -0.44 -9.27
N VAL A 255 12.52 0.29 -10.23
CA VAL A 255 13.82 -0.13 -10.85
C VAL A 255 14.92 0.95 -10.87
N GLY A 256 14.70 2.13 -10.29
CA GLY A 256 15.67 3.23 -10.39
C GLY A 256 16.13 3.80 -9.06
N GLY A 257 17.21 3.27 -8.47
CA GLY A 257 18.01 4.05 -7.51
C GLY A 257 18.55 3.31 -6.28
N VAL A 258 19.43 2.34 -6.46
CA VAL A 258 20.39 2.00 -5.39
C VAL A 258 21.45 3.09 -5.38
N SER A 259 21.45 3.98 -4.38
CA SER A 259 22.63 4.74 -4.01
C SER A 259 22.64 5.08 -2.52
N LEU A 260 23.65 4.51 -1.85
CA LEU A 260 24.01 4.65 -0.44
C LEU A 260 24.57 6.05 -0.11
N PHE A 261 24.43 6.43 1.18
CA PHE A 261 25.33 7.22 2.05
C PHE A 261 24.75 8.45 2.78
N GLN A 262 24.36 8.21 4.04
CA GLN A 262 24.78 8.82 5.34
C GLN A 262 24.98 10.35 5.56
N ASN A 263 24.28 10.80 6.63
CA ASN A 263 24.61 11.75 7.71
C ASN A 263 24.81 13.27 7.46
N ALA A 264 23.99 14.11 8.15
CA ALA A 264 24.35 14.75 9.44
C ALA A 264 23.24 15.70 9.97
N LEU A 265 23.09 15.72 11.31
CA LEU A 265 22.14 16.50 12.13
C LEU A 265 22.44 18.03 12.18
N ILE A 266 21.46 18.85 12.64
CA ILE A 266 21.47 19.67 13.90
C ILE A 266 20.54 20.95 13.85
N LEU A 267 19.56 20.98 14.80
CA LEU A 267 18.91 22.07 15.62
C LEU A 267 17.93 23.15 15.07
N SER A 268 16.65 23.04 15.51
CA SER A 268 15.75 23.93 16.32
C SER A 268 15.47 25.43 15.97
N PRO A 269 14.43 26.12 16.55
CA PRO A 269 12.97 25.87 16.56
C PRO A 269 12.03 27.10 16.31
N SER A 270 10.71 26.86 16.16
CA SER A 270 9.50 27.72 16.45
C SER A 270 9.06 28.84 15.46
N PRO A 271 7.75 29.27 15.43
CA PRO A 271 6.71 29.14 16.46
C PRO A 271 5.32 28.58 16.05
N ARG A 272 4.57 28.25 17.11
CA ARG A 272 3.19 27.73 17.20
C ARG A 272 2.15 28.54 16.41
N VAL A 273 1.30 27.83 15.68
CA VAL A 273 -0.09 28.25 15.41
C VAL A 273 -0.99 27.36 16.24
N VAL A 274 -1.73 27.98 17.16
CA VAL A 274 -2.76 27.34 17.96
C VAL A 274 -3.94 27.05 17.04
N VAL A 275 -4.14 25.77 16.70
CA VAL A 275 -5.42 25.26 16.22
C VAL A 275 -6.00 24.49 17.39
N GLU A 276 -7.18 24.88 17.86
CA GLU A 276 -7.92 24.10 18.85
C GLU A 276 -8.14 22.71 18.29
N ALA A 277 -7.44 21.74 18.86
CA ALA A 277 -7.56 20.33 18.53
C ALA A 277 -8.95 19.85 18.95
N SER A 278 -9.77 19.44 17.98
CA SER A 278 -10.69 18.35 18.26
C SER A 278 -9.82 17.14 18.61
N GLN A 279 -9.84 16.73 19.87
CA GLN A 279 -9.11 15.57 20.37
C GLN A 279 -9.58 14.32 19.60
N PHE A 280 -8.85 13.91 18.57
CA PHE A 280 -8.84 12.52 18.17
C PHE A 280 -8.11 11.79 19.29
N GLU A 281 -8.85 11.06 20.13
CA GLU A 281 -8.23 10.16 21.10
C GLU A 281 -7.36 9.16 20.33
N VAL A 282 -6.06 9.19 20.60
CA VAL A 282 -5.14 8.16 20.11
C VAL A 282 -5.55 6.87 20.79
N PHE A 283 -5.98 5.88 20.01
CA PHE A 283 -6.34 4.58 20.53
C PHE A 283 -5.05 3.80 20.81
N GLU A 284 -4.79 3.45 22.07
CA GLU A 284 -3.53 2.84 22.50
C GLU A 284 -3.68 1.32 22.72
N VAL A 285 -2.55 0.60 22.75
CA VAL A 285 -2.53 -0.86 22.94
C VAL A 285 -3.30 -1.31 24.19
N LYS A 286 -3.23 -0.56 25.29
CA LYS A 286 -3.96 -0.87 26.53
C LYS A 286 -5.49 -0.77 26.39
N ASP A 287 -5.97 0.01 25.42
CA ASP A 287 -7.40 0.27 25.18
C ASP A 287 -8.05 -0.85 24.36
N VAL A 288 -7.25 -1.78 23.83
CA VAL A 288 -7.74 -2.99 23.18
C VAL A 288 -8.43 -3.89 24.21
N THR A 289 -9.77 -3.89 24.18
CA THR A 289 -10.62 -4.62 25.14
C THR A 289 -11.54 -5.65 24.50
N THR A 290 -11.68 -5.62 23.16
CA THR A 290 -12.53 -6.52 22.37
C THR A 290 -11.92 -7.92 22.26
N CYS A 291 -12.76 -8.95 22.33
CA CYS A 291 -12.35 -10.36 22.30
C CYS A 291 -12.43 -11.02 20.91
N SER A 292 -12.53 -10.24 19.83
CA SER A 292 -12.59 -10.77 18.47
C SER A 292 -11.19 -11.23 18.03
N PHE A 293 -10.72 -12.39 18.48
CA PHE A 293 -9.42 -12.95 18.04
C PHE A 293 -9.50 -13.61 16.65
N SER A 294 -10.71 -14.01 16.23
CA SER A 294 -10.98 -14.64 14.93
C SER A 294 -11.27 -13.64 13.80
N GLN A 295 -10.99 -12.35 14.02
CA GLN A 295 -11.05 -11.27 13.01
C GLN A 295 -9.73 -10.49 12.97
N GLY A 296 -8.64 -11.13 13.43
CA GLY A 296 -7.44 -10.42 13.88
C GLY A 296 -7.65 -9.75 15.22
N ILE A 297 -6.57 -9.63 15.99
CA ILE A 297 -6.45 -8.48 16.90
C ILE A 297 -6.32 -7.24 15.99
N GLY A 298 -7.41 -6.91 15.30
CA GLY A 298 -7.49 -5.95 14.19
C GLY A 298 -7.40 -4.50 14.63
N LYS A 299 -6.70 -4.24 15.74
CA LYS A 299 -6.46 -2.89 16.24
C LYS A 299 -4.99 -2.52 16.18
N VAL A 300 -4.04 -3.43 16.43
CA VAL A 300 -2.60 -3.09 16.45
C VAL A 300 -1.87 -3.26 15.12
N ARG A 301 -2.60 -3.44 14.00
CA ARG A 301 -2.01 -3.82 12.71
C ARG A 301 -0.94 -2.87 12.20
N GLY A 302 -1.14 -1.57 12.38
CA GLY A 302 -0.14 -0.58 12.00
C GLY A 302 1.12 -0.74 12.84
N LEU A 303 1.00 -0.75 14.18
CA LEU A 303 2.14 -0.94 15.09
C LEU A 303 2.86 -2.27 14.86
N ASP A 304 2.14 -3.35 14.60
CA ASP A 304 2.71 -4.67 14.33
C ASP A 304 3.61 -4.66 13.09
N GLN A 305 3.15 -4.05 12.01
CA GLN A 305 3.92 -3.94 10.78
C GLN A 305 5.22 -3.16 11.03
N GLN A 306 5.17 -2.08 11.81
CA GLN A 306 6.37 -1.33 12.21
C GLN A 306 7.35 -2.19 13.00
N LEU A 307 6.83 -2.99 13.94
CA LEU A 307 7.64 -3.88 14.77
C LEU A 307 8.29 -5.00 13.95
N ILE A 308 7.57 -5.59 12.98
CA ILE A 308 8.12 -6.59 12.05
C ILE A 308 9.21 -5.97 11.18
N ASN A 309 8.94 -4.81 10.57
CA ASN A 309 9.89 -4.08 9.74
C ASN A 309 11.15 -3.75 10.54
N ARG A 310 10.98 -3.19 11.75
CA ARG A 310 12.10 -2.79 12.60
C ARG A 310 12.89 -3.98 13.13
N LEU A 311 12.26 -5.09 13.44
CA LEU A 311 12.95 -6.33 13.79
C LEU A 311 13.88 -6.78 12.65
N ASN A 312 13.42 -6.73 11.39
CA ASN A 312 14.27 -7.04 10.24
C ASN A 312 15.37 -5.99 9.98
N VAL A 313 15.27 -4.77 10.52
CA VAL A 313 16.38 -3.79 10.54
C VAL A 313 17.39 -4.13 11.64
N VAL A 314 16.91 -4.39 12.86
CA VAL A 314 17.75 -4.78 14.01
C VAL A 314 18.51 -6.06 13.71
N ARG A 315 17.84 -7.01 13.05
CA ARG A 315 18.40 -8.29 12.66
C ARG A 315 17.86 -8.72 11.29
N PRO A 316 18.62 -8.45 10.22
CA PRO A 316 18.23 -8.81 8.86
C PRO A 316 17.87 -10.28 8.67
N ASN A 317 16.85 -10.53 7.85
CA ASN A 317 16.34 -11.86 7.52
C ASN A 317 15.86 -12.68 8.72
N SER A 318 15.41 -12.02 9.79
CA SER A 318 14.84 -12.70 10.95
C SER A 318 13.48 -13.33 10.63
N LEU A 319 12.65 -12.61 9.86
CA LEU A 319 11.32 -13.03 9.48
C LEU A 319 11.11 -12.84 7.98
N VAL A 320 10.50 -13.82 7.33
CA VAL A 320 10.10 -13.79 5.92
C VAL A 320 8.64 -14.18 5.80
N SER A 321 7.90 -13.52 4.89
CA SER A 321 6.53 -13.91 4.57
C SER A 321 6.51 -15.32 3.98
N PHE A 322 5.50 -16.11 4.32
CA PHE A 322 5.20 -17.41 3.73
C PHE A 322 3.83 -17.45 3.02
N GLU A 323 3.28 -16.29 2.65
CA GLU A 323 2.06 -16.15 1.84
C GLU A 323 2.15 -16.82 0.46
N ASP A 324 3.36 -17.02 -0.04
CA ASP A 324 3.64 -17.72 -1.29
C ASP A 324 3.47 -19.24 -1.22
N LEU A 325 3.30 -19.80 -0.01
CA LEU A 325 3.06 -21.24 0.18
C LEU A 325 1.58 -21.60 -0.10
N ASN A 326 1.29 -22.89 -0.31
CA ASN A 326 -0.10 -23.39 -0.42
C ASN A 326 -0.76 -23.45 0.96
N VAL A 327 -1.06 -22.27 1.51
CA VAL A 327 -1.68 -22.07 2.82
C VAL A 327 -3.00 -21.30 2.68
N GLU A 328 -3.97 -21.63 3.51
CA GLU A 328 -5.19 -20.86 3.74
C GLU A 328 -5.08 -20.18 5.09
N MET A 329 -5.50 -18.91 5.17
CA MET A 329 -5.45 -18.15 6.41
C MET A 329 -6.81 -18.10 7.07
N GLU A 330 -6.84 -18.37 8.37
CA GLU A 330 -7.91 -17.82 9.20
C GLU A 330 -7.60 -16.36 9.56
N GLU A 331 -8.65 -15.53 9.62
CA GLU A 331 -8.57 -14.08 9.85
C GLU A 331 -7.82 -13.76 11.16
N ALA A 332 -6.53 -13.40 11.08
CA ALA A 332 -5.73 -12.75 12.14
C ALA A 332 -4.21 -12.87 11.97
N THR A 333 -3.74 -13.77 11.10
CA THR A 333 -2.36 -14.26 11.21
C THR A 333 -1.36 -13.41 10.43
N TRP A 334 -0.27 -13.03 11.09
CA TRP A 334 0.95 -12.58 10.41
C TRP A 334 1.68 -13.79 9.84
N LEU A 335 1.62 -13.99 8.52
CA LEU A 335 2.28 -15.11 7.85
C LEU A 335 3.79 -14.92 7.72
N TYR A 336 4.45 -14.69 8.85
CA TYR A 336 5.89 -14.63 8.95
C TYR A 336 6.43 -15.83 9.72
N LEU A 337 7.55 -16.36 9.24
CA LEU A 337 8.37 -17.36 9.91
C LEU A 337 9.83 -17.01 9.74
N GLN A 338 10.70 -17.61 10.54
CA GLN A 338 12.12 -17.60 10.20
C GLN A 338 12.36 -18.39 8.90
N PRO A 339 13.35 -18.01 8.07
CA PRO A 339 13.65 -18.70 6.82
C PRO A 339 13.73 -20.25 6.90
N PRO A 340 14.43 -20.88 7.87
CA PRO A 340 14.47 -22.34 7.95
C PRO A 340 13.11 -22.98 8.27
N ALA A 341 12.28 -22.31 9.08
CA ALA A 341 10.94 -22.78 9.39
C ALA A 341 10.02 -22.68 8.17
N LYS A 342 10.05 -21.55 7.43
CA LYS A 342 9.34 -21.41 6.15
C LYS A 342 9.72 -22.52 5.16
N GLN A 343 11.02 -22.80 5.02
CA GLN A 343 11.51 -23.86 4.13
C GLN A 343 10.97 -25.24 4.53
N ALA A 344 11.01 -25.56 5.82
CA ALA A 344 10.46 -26.82 6.33
C ALA A 344 8.95 -26.93 6.15
N LEU A 345 8.22 -25.81 6.31
CA LEU A 345 6.79 -25.75 6.08
C LEU A 345 6.44 -26.02 4.60
N GLN A 346 7.17 -25.39 3.67
CA GLN A 346 7.03 -25.64 2.23
C GLN A 346 7.21 -27.13 1.93
N GLN A 347 8.23 -27.78 2.50
CA GLN A 347 8.48 -29.21 2.25
C GLN A 347 7.33 -30.10 2.76
N ALA A 348 6.76 -29.79 3.92
CA ALA A 348 5.62 -30.52 4.46
C ALA A 348 4.36 -30.34 3.59
N ILE A 349 4.12 -29.12 3.11
CA ILE A 349 3.00 -28.77 2.23
C ILE A 349 3.16 -29.45 0.86
N ASP A 350 4.35 -29.40 0.27
CA ASP A 350 4.65 -30.03 -1.03
C ASP A 350 4.48 -31.55 -0.99
N GLU A 351 4.90 -32.18 0.11
CA GLU A 351 4.75 -33.63 0.26
C GLU A 351 3.29 -34.04 0.46
N ARG A 352 2.52 -33.29 1.25
CA ARG A 352 1.10 -33.60 1.45
C ARG A 352 0.27 -33.28 0.21
N GLY A 353 0.62 -32.23 -0.53
CA GLY A 353 -0.10 -31.80 -1.74
C GLY A 353 -1.47 -31.18 -1.46
N GLU A 354 -1.75 -30.79 -0.22
CA GLU A 354 -3.01 -30.15 0.22
C GLU A 354 -2.74 -28.75 0.79
N SER A 355 -3.77 -27.91 0.81
CA SER A 355 -3.71 -26.57 1.40
C SER A 355 -3.69 -26.67 2.93
N LEU A 356 -2.73 -26.00 3.58
CA LEU A 356 -2.64 -25.94 5.04
C LEU A 356 -3.40 -24.73 5.56
N VAL A 357 -4.43 -24.96 6.38
CA VAL A 357 -5.13 -23.87 7.08
C VAL A 357 -4.34 -23.47 8.33
N VAL A 358 -3.79 -22.26 8.31
CA VAL A 358 -3.02 -21.67 9.41
C VAL A 358 -3.92 -20.74 10.21
N ALA A 359 -4.03 -21.02 11.52
CA ALA A 359 -4.82 -20.24 12.46
C ALA A 359 -4.01 -19.13 13.14
N SER A 360 -2.71 -19.34 13.36
CA SER A 360 -1.80 -18.38 13.97
C SER A 360 -0.35 -18.76 13.66
N ALA A 361 0.54 -17.77 13.55
CA ALA A 361 1.95 -17.93 13.20
C ALA A 361 2.80 -16.94 14.00
N TYR A 362 3.59 -16.07 13.35
CA TYR A 362 4.32 -15.05 14.10
C TYR A 362 3.37 -14.11 14.84
N ARG A 363 3.76 -13.74 16.07
CA ARG A 363 3.06 -12.76 16.88
C ARG A 363 4.05 -11.70 17.33
N THR A 364 3.72 -10.44 17.12
CA THR A 364 4.59 -9.33 17.55
C THR A 364 4.60 -9.21 19.09
N ILE A 365 5.48 -8.37 19.61
CA ILE A 365 5.47 -8.03 21.04
C ILE A 365 4.23 -7.24 21.46
N ALA A 366 3.66 -6.41 20.57
CA ALA A 366 2.43 -5.66 20.82
C ALA A 366 1.20 -6.59 20.88
N ASP A 367 1.05 -7.47 19.90
CA ASP A 367 -0.01 -8.49 19.89
C ASP A 367 0.06 -9.39 21.12
N GLN A 368 1.26 -9.83 21.50
CA GLN A 368 1.42 -10.64 22.72
C GLN A 368 1.04 -9.84 23.98
N LEU A 369 1.32 -8.53 24.03
CA LEU A 369 0.91 -7.68 25.15
C LEU A 369 -0.62 -7.55 25.22
N VAL A 370 -1.31 -7.43 24.08
CA VAL A 370 -2.77 -7.43 24.04
C VAL A 370 -3.33 -8.72 24.67
N LEU A 371 -2.83 -9.89 24.25
CA LEU A 371 -3.24 -11.18 24.84
C LEU A 371 -2.92 -11.26 26.34
N PHE A 372 -1.74 -10.80 26.73
CA PHE A 372 -1.30 -10.78 28.12
C PHE A 372 -2.20 -9.88 28.99
N ASN A 373 -2.62 -8.72 28.46
CA ASN A 373 -3.58 -7.82 29.09
C ASN A 373 -4.96 -8.45 29.22
N HIS A 374 -5.44 -9.18 28.21
CA HIS A 374 -6.71 -9.92 28.33
C HIS A 374 -6.63 -10.97 29.43
N GLY A 375 -5.58 -11.79 29.47
CA GLY A 375 -5.39 -12.79 30.53
C GLY A 375 -5.28 -12.18 31.93
N ARG A 376 -4.48 -11.12 32.11
CA ARG A 376 -4.35 -10.39 33.39
C ARG A 376 -5.68 -9.84 33.88
N ASN A 377 -6.51 -9.34 32.97
CA ASN A 377 -7.82 -8.76 33.27
C ASN A 377 -8.97 -9.79 33.23
N ARG A 378 -8.66 -11.10 33.11
CA ARG A 378 -9.64 -12.20 33.00
C ARG A 378 -10.68 -11.98 31.90
N ARG A 379 -10.26 -11.39 30.78
CA ARG A 379 -11.07 -11.20 29.58
C ARG A 379 -10.87 -12.36 28.63
N CYS A 380 -11.87 -12.60 27.79
CA CYS A 380 -11.74 -13.45 26.62
C CYS A 380 -11.38 -14.93 26.89
N GLU A 381 -11.70 -15.44 28.08
CA GLU A 381 -11.45 -16.83 28.46
C GLU A 381 -9.97 -17.25 28.40
N ILE A 382 -9.05 -16.29 28.40
CA ILE A 382 -7.60 -16.53 28.41
C ILE A 382 -7.15 -16.83 29.85
N LEU A 383 -6.95 -18.12 30.15
CA LEU A 383 -6.58 -18.59 31.49
C LEU A 383 -5.05 -18.57 31.74
N ILE A 384 -4.26 -18.87 30.71
CA ILE A 384 -2.80 -18.93 30.78
C ILE A 384 -2.24 -18.24 29.53
N VAL A 385 -1.35 -17.27 29.74
CA VAL A 385 -0.71 -16.53 28.65
C VAL A 385 0.70 -16.14 29.06
N ALA A 386 1.67 -16.37 28.17
CA ALA A 386 3.05 -15.97 28.41
C ALA A 386 3.17 -14.44 28.43
N PRO A 387 4.00 -13.85 29.32
CA PRO A 387 4.32 -12.43 29.23
C PRO A 387 5.13 -12.15 27.96
N PRO A 388 5.09 -10.92 27.43
CA PRO A 388 5.86 -10.57 26.25
C PRO A 388 7.36 -10.85 26.35
N SER A 389 7.85 -11.24 25.17
CA SER A 389 9.09 -11.90 24.75
C SER A 389 9.22 -13.39 25.11
N ARG A 390 8.22 -14.00 25.78
CA ARG A 390 8.30 -15.42 26.20
C ARG A 390 7.35 -16.37 25.47
N SER A 391 6.50 -15.90 24.56
CA SER A 391 5.65 -16.79 23.77
C SER A 391 6.44 -17.41 22.62
N ASN A 392 6.19 -18.69 22.32
CA ASN A 392 6.80 -19.38 21.19
C ASN A 392 6.49 -18.69 19.85
N HIS A 393 5.29 -18.11 19.70
CA HIS A 393 4.90 -17.36 18.48
C HIS A 393 5.78 -16.14 18.21
N GLN A 394 6.34 -15.51 19.26
CA GLN A 394 7.25 -14.37 19.11
C GLN A 394 8.63 -14.77 18.58
N SER A 395 8.92 -16.06 18.47
CA SER A 395 10.17 -16.55 17.88
C SER A 395 10.13 -16.65 16.36
N GLY A 396 8.94 -16.60 15.73
CA GLY A 396 8.80 -16.89 14.30
C GLY A 396 9.04 -18.37 13.96
N LEU A 397 8.91 -19.26 14.95
CA LEU A 397 9.11 -20.70 14.81
C LEU A 397 7.89 -21.51 15.27
N ALA A 398 6.74 -20.87 15.52
CA ALA A 398 5.53 -21.55 15.98
C ALA A 398 4.37 -21.35 15.02
N LEU A 399 3.50 -22.36 14.94
CA LEU A 399 2.28 -22.37 14.13
C LEU A 399 1.15 -23.01 14.93
N ASP A 400 -0.05 -22.42 14.83
CA ASP A 400 -1.30 -23.09 15.14
C ASP A 400 -2.02 -23.39 13.83
N ILE A 401 -2.47 -24.62 13.65
CA ILE A 401 -3.05 -25.09 12.38
C ILE A 401 -4.41 -25.77 12.59
N ARG A 402 -5.21 -25.87 11.53
CA ARG A 402 -6.37 -26.77 11.51
C ARG A 402 -5.96 -28.16 11.01
N ASP A 403 -6.77 -29.16 11.35
CA ASP A 403 -6.55 -30.56 10.98
C ASP A 403 -5.17 -31.09 11.41
N TYR A 404 -4.78 -30.80 12.66
CA TYR A 404 -3.46 -31.14 13.18
C TYR A 404 -3.13 -32.63 13.06
N GLN A 405 -4.13 -33.50 13.23
CA GLN A 405 -3.94 -34.95 13.21
C GLN A 405 -3.43 -35.44 11.85
N ALA A 406 -3.98 -34.90 10.76
CA ALA A 406 -3.56 -35.25 9.42
C ALA A 406 -2.24 -34.57 9.03
N TRP A 407 -1.98 -33.35 9.51
CA TRP A 407 -0.76 -32.59 9.19
C TRP A 407 0.47 -33.05 9.97
N LYS A 408 0.27 -33.56 11.19
CA LYS A 408 1.34 -33.99 12.11
C LYS A 408 2.43 -34.86 11.46
N PRO A 409 2.15 -35.97 10.75
CA PRO A 409 3.20 -36.81 10.18
C PRO A 409 4.08 -36.09 9.16
N PHE A 410 3.52 -35.16 8.38
CA PHE A 410 4.27 -34.36 7.40
C PHE A 410 5.11 -33.29 8.08
N LEU A 411 4.52 -32.57 9.04
CA LEU A 411 5.20 -31.54 9.81
C LEU A 411 6.36 -32.13 10.65
N GLU A 412 6.15 -33.23 11.36
CA GLU A 412 7.17 -33.89 12.18
C GLU A 412 8.36 -34.40 11.35
N LYS A 413 8.10 -34.88 10.13
CA LYS A 413 9.16 -35.29 9.20
C LYS A 413 10.11 -34.14 8.85
N TYR A 414 9.61 -32.91 8.79
CA TYR A 414 10.38 -31.71 8.44
C TYR A 414 10.78 -30.87 9.66
N GLY A 415 10.79 -31.45 10.86
CA GLY A 415 11.39 -30.84 12.05
C GLY A 415 10.45 -29.94 12.84
N TRP A 416 9.14 -29.97 12.57
CA TRP A 416 8.13 -29.37 13.43
C TRP A 416 7.75 -30.34 14.55
N ARG A 417 7.72 -29.88 15.79
CA ARG A 417 7.34 -30.68 16.95
C ARG A 417 5.95 -30.29 17.39
N TRP A 418 5.04 -31.26 17.39
CA TRP A 418 3.72 -31.08 17.99
C TRP A 418 3.81 -30.81 19.49
N PHE A 419 3.07 -29.82 19.97
CA PHE A 419 3.13 -29.38 21.38
C PHE A 419 2.57 -30.42 22.34
N GLY A 420 1.52 -31.14 21.92
CA GLY A 420 0.84 -32.15 22.72
C GLY A 420 -0.61 -31.80 23.01
N ALA A 421 -1.31 -32.66 23.75
CA ALA A 421 -2.74 -32.51 24.02
C ALA A 421 -3.12 -31.27 24.85
N ALA A 422 -2.13 -30.55 25.40
CA ALA A 422 -2.36 -29.28 26.09
C ALA A 422 -2.66 -28.12 25.12
N ASP A 423 -2.19 -28.23 23.87
CA ASP A 423 -2.45 -27.31 22.77
C ASP A 423 -2.30 -28.08 21.46
N ASP A 424 -3.38 -28.74 21.04
CA ASP A 424 -3.32 -29.76 20.00
C ASP A 424 -3.11 -29.19 18.59
N GLN A 425 -3.35 -27.90 18.40
CA GLN A 425 -3.14 -27.21 17.13
C GLN A 425 -1.71 -26.68 16.98
N HIS A 426 -0.94 -26.63 18.08
CA HIS A 426 0.35 -25.96 18.14
C HIS A 426 1.53 -26.84 17.72
N PHE A 427 2.42 -26.26 16.91
CA PHE A 427 3.69 -26.84 16.48
C PHE A 427 4.83 -25.84 16.64
N ASP A 428 5.96 -26.31 17.16
CA ASP A 428 7.23 -25.58 17.20
C ASP A 428 8.21 -26.16 16.18
N TYR A 429 8.79 -25.34 15.32
CA TYR A 429 9.95 -25.74 14.53
C TYR A 429 11.18 -25.93 15.44
N ARG A 430 11.76 -27.14 15.41
CA ARG A 430 12.93 -27.55 16.21
C ARG A 430 14.14 -27.92 15.34
N GLY A 431 14.09 -27.60 14.05
CA GLY A 431 15.23 -27.80 13.14
C GLY A 431 16.38 -26.81 13.40
N GLY A 432 17.48 -27.01 12.68
CA GLY A 432 18.69 -26.19 12.78
C GLY A 432 18.59 -24.83 12.07
N ASN A 433 19.66 -24.04 12.19
CA ASN A 433 19.83 -22.73 11.53
C ASN A 433 18.81 -21.64 11.94
N THR A 434 18.21 -21.79 13.12
CA THR A 434 17.34 -20.78 13.71
C THR A 434 18.14 -19.77 14.53
N ILE A 435 17.53 -18.62 14.78
CA ILE A 435 18.08 -17.56 15.63
C ILE A 435 17.11 -17.24 16.78
N ASN A 436 17.64 -16.78 17.92
CA ASN A 436 16.79 -16.25 18.97
C ASN A 436 16.55 -14.75 18.73
N ILE A 437 15.29 -14.38 18.46
CA ILE A 437 14.87 -13.02 18.14
C ILE A 437 14.09 -12.33 19.26
N GLY A 438 13.95 -12.98 20.43
CA GLY A 438 13.14 -12.46 21.54
C GLY A 438 13.63 -11.09 22.01
N ALA A 439 14.93 -10.99 22.33
CA ALA A 439 15.54 -9.71 22.73
C ALA A 439 15.58 -8.69 21.58
N ASP A 440 15.77 -9.15 20.34
CA ASP A 440 15.78 -8.29 19.15
C ASP A 440 14.41 -7.65 18.90
N SER A 441 13.31 -8.38 19.17
CA SER A 441 11.94 -7.85 19.06
C SER A 441 11.63 -6.77 20.10
N VAL A 442 12.19 -6.92 21.31
CA VAL A 442 12.08 -5.90 22.36
C VAL A 442 12.91 -4.67 21.97
N LEU A 443 14.13 -4.88 21.48
CA LEU A 443 15.01 -3.81 21.05
C LEU A 443 14.40 -3.01 19.88
N ALA A 444 13.75 -3.71 18.94
CA ALA A 444 13.02 -3.08 17.84
C ALA A 444 11.94 -2.10 18.36
N PHE A 445 11.16 -2.53 19.35
CA PHE A 445 10.19 -1.64 20.00
C PHE A 445 10.87 -0.48 20.75
N GLN A 446 11.91 -0.74 21.53
CA GLN A 446 12.61 0.32 22.30
C GLN A 446 13.17 1.42 21.40
N GLN A 447 13.74 1.03 20.25
CA GLN A 447 14.22 1.97 19.24
C GLN A 447 13.07 2.76 18.60
N LEU A 448 11.98 2.07 18.23
CA LEU A 448 10.80 2.71 17.64
C LEU A 448 10.15 3.71 18.62
N TRP A 449 10.06 3.34 19.90
CA TRP A 449 9.58 4.21 20.95
C TRP A 449 10.46 5.45 21.09
N ASN A 450 11.78 5.27 21.23
CA ASN A 450 12.72 6.37 21.43
C ASN A 450 12.77 7.34 20.24
N LEU A 451 12.58 6.82 19.01
CA LEU A 451 12.49 7.62 17.80
C LEU A 451 11.29 8.59 17.85
N ASN A 452 10.17 8.11 18.38
CA ASN A 452 8.90 8.84 18.42
C ASN A 452 8.70 9.64 19.72
N ASN A 453 9.43 9.30 20.78
CA ASN A 453 9.29 9.91 22.11
C ASN A 453 10.65 10.44 22.62
N PRO A 454 11.23 11.48 21.98
CA PRO A 454 12.58 11.95 22.31
C PRO A 454 12.72 12.51 23.73
N THR A 455 11.61 12.85 24.39
CA THR A 455 11.57 13.37 25.77
C THR A 455 11.19 12.31 26.82
N ASP A 456 10.74 11.13 26.40
CA ASP A 456 10.43 10.00 27.28
C ASP A 456 11.14 8.76 26.75
N ARG A 457 12.47 8.72 26.90
CA ARG A 457 13.28 7.62 26.36
C ARG A 457 13.38 6.46 27.34
N ILE A 458 13.40 5.25 26.80
CA ILE A 458 13.71 4.00 27.52
C ILE A 458 15.06 3.44 27.07
N GLU A 459 15.63 2.53 27.86
CA GLU A 459 16.90 1.88 27.52
C GLU A 459 16.72 0.95 26.30
N GLU A 460 17.63 1.00 25.34
CA GLU A 460 17.65 0.14 24.15
C GLU A 460 18.51 -1.11 24.42
N ASN A 461 18.09 -1.95 25.36
CA ASN A 461 18.84 -3.09 25.88
C ASN A 461 18.24 -4.46 25.49
N GLY A 462 17.12 -4.49 24.76
CA GLY A 462 16.41 -5.71 24.38
C GLY A 462 15.76 -6.47 25.54
N SER A 463 15.70 -5.87 26.73
CA SER A 463 15.10 -6.47 27.93
C SER A 463 13.68 -5.96 28.14
N TYR A 464 12.72 -6.89 28.26
CA TYR A 464 11.34 -6.54 28.53
C TYR A 464 11.13 -6.31 30.03
N ASP A 465 11.09 -5.04 30.43
CA ASP A 465 10.89 -4.59 31.81
C ASP A 465 9.59 -3.78 31.98
N ALA A 466 9.34 -3.30 33.20
CA ALA A 466 8.13 -2.53 33.51
C ALA A 466 8.03 -1.22 32.72
N GLU A 467 9.16 -0.56 32.46
CA GLU A 467 9.19 0.67 31.66
C GLU A 467 8.80 0.36 30.20
N THR A 468 9.39 -0.68 29.61
CA THR A 468 9.09 -1.15 28.24
C THR A 468 7.62 -1.56 28.10
N GLU A 469 7.08 -2.32 29.05
CA GLU A 469 5.66 -2.72 29.07
C GLU A 469 4.72 -1.51 29.12
N GLN A 470 5.03 -0.51 29.96
CA GLN A 470 4.22 0.69 30.09
C GLN A 470 4.17 1.47 28.77
N ARG A 471 5.32 1.63 28.10
CA ARG A 471 5.41 2.33 26.81
C ARG A 471 4.71 1.56 25.71
N LEU A 472 4.85 0.23 25.69
CA LEU A 472 4.18 -0.60 24.70
C LEU A 472 2.65 -0.52 24.86
N ASN A 473 2.15 -0.48 26.10
CA ASN A 473 0.74 -0.23 26.39
C ASN A 473 0.22 1.14 25.94
N ASN A 474 1.07 2.17 25.98
CA ASN A 474 0.74 3.53 25.56
C ASN A 474 1.06 3.79 24.07
N SER A 475 1.44 2.75 23.31
CA SER A 475 1.75 2.91 21.90
C SER A 475 0.44 3.01 21.09
N PRO A 476 0.37 3.87 20.06
CA PRO A 476 -0.77 3.94 19.15
C PRO A 476 -0.93 2.62 18.42
N VAL A 477 -2.14 2.07 18.40
CA VAL A 477 -2.40 0.77 17.75
C VAL A 477 -2.17 0.84 16.23
N ASP A 478 -2.43 1.99 15.62
CA ASP A 478 -2.22 2.24 14.19
C ASP A 478 -0.75 2.51 13.84
N GLY A 479 0.16 2.46 14.82
CA GLY A 479 1.59 2.73 14.63
C GLY A 479 1.97 4.18 14.89
N PHE A 480 3.28 4.40 15.02
CA PHE A 480 3.86 5.70 15.29
C PHE A 480 4.07 6.52 14.01
N PRO A 481 4.09 7.87 14.09
CA PRO A 481 4.32 8.73 12.93
C PRO A 481 5.70 8.57 12.25
N LYS A 482 6.74 8.17 12.99
CA LYS A 482 8.09 7.96 12.43
C LYS A 482 8.42 6.48 12.39
N GLU A 483 8.86 6.03 11.22
CA GLU A 483 9.58 4.78 11.00
C GLU A 483 10.98 5.13 10.46
N SER A 484 12.00 4.41 10.89
CA SER A 484 13.40 4.64 10.45
C SER A 484 14.02 3.40 9.85
#